data_AF-A0A3B9U6S4-F1
#
_entry.id   AF-A0A3B9U6S4-F1
#
_cell.length_a   1.000
_cell.length_b   1.000
_cell.length_c   1.000
_cell.angle_alpha   90.00
_cell.angle_beta   90.00
_cell.angle_gamma   90.00
#
_symmetry.space_group_name_H-M   'P 1'
#
loop_
_entity.id
_entity.type
_entity.pdbx_description
1 polymer ?
#
loop_
_entity_poly.entity_id
_entity_poly.type
_entity_poly.pdbx_seq_one_letter_code
_entity_poly.pdbx_strand_id
1 'polypeptide(L)'
;MNKKMLFGLVAVVTLLMTSHPVVISAETIVSTPSVDYGKNIIVNGTVYTILKENGKKVKRPYTSEGAFLSYSFNKWSNVVSASFEETNLPTGSFIPPRDGTIMCSDRWPDQGTCYLVTDSKKAGFTNENAFYSGGYSYQWALYGDVSFLQSATHIENGSEMRRAGSILSWNNVIYLITNAGIKEIPNTEILESWGYWPQEALIANSSDWKFAKAGTMTKRNSYEIRPDLGKTKEIQDLNELKIVTSSLPTAIAGQPYSQSLKASGGTKPYRWSTEDTNYPSGCCVLGLSGQSGGSSDYYGMYEPVVFNTQTSGFVLSNHIGTYYWTFVVTDANGKQARKTLNLKIIQ
;
A
#
# COMPACT_ATOMS: atom_id res chain seq x y z
N MET A 1 55.46 -48.78 -31.29
CA MET A 1 55.00 -48.78 -29.87
C MET A 1 53.48 -48.71 -29.89
N ASN A 2 52.69 -49.79 -29.80
CA ASN A 2 52.30 -50.57 -28.59
C ASN A 2 51.83 -49.67 -27.44
N LYS A 3 50.65 -49.75 -26.78
CA LYS A 3 49.47 -50.66 -26.62
C LYS A 3 48.34 -49.77 -26.00
N LYS A 4 47.02 -50.03 -25.97
CA LYS A 4 46.17 -51.16 -25.49
C LYS A 4 44.73 -50.92 -26.05
N MET A 5 43.99 -51.83 -26.69
CA MET A 5 43.26 -53.05 -26.25
C MET A 5 42.16 -52.86 -25.17
N LEU A 6 40.88 -53.11 -25.52
CA LEU A 6 40.03 -54.10 -24.81
C LEU A 6 38.78 -54.51 -25.64
N PHE A 7 38.59 -55.82 -25.78
CA PHE A 7 37.41 -56.51 -26.33
C PHE A 7 36.38 -56.79 -25.22
N GLY A 8 35.08 -56.87 -25.56
CA GLY A 8 34.03 -57.34 -24.65
C GLY A 8 32.87 -58.03 -25.38
N LEU A 9 32.66 -59.31 -25.07
CA LEU A 9 31.65 -60.27 -25.54
C LEU A 9 30.22 -59.72 -25.71
N VAL A 10 29.53 -60.12 -26.78
CA VAL A 10 28.05 -60.08 -26.88
C VAL A 10 27.50 -61.42 -26.40
N ALA A 11 26.80 -61.44 -25.27
CA ALA A 11 26.00 -62.58 -24.83
C ALA A 11 24.58 -62.44 -25.40
N VAL A 12 24.16 -63.37 -26.24
CA VAL A 12 22.77 -63.47 -26.72
C VAL A 12 21.97 -64.19 -25.64
N VAL A 13 21.15 -63.45 -24.89
CA VAL A 13 20.16 -64.00 -23.97
C VAL A 13 18.83 -64.07 -24.72
N THR A 14 18.38 -65.28 -25.06
CA THR A 14 17.07 -65.51 -25.67
C THR A 14 16.00 -65.39 -24.59
N LEU A 15 15.29 -64.26 -24.56
CA LEU A 15 14.20 -64.03 -23.60
C LEU A 15 12.86 -64.49 -24.21
N LEU A 16 12.27 -65.54 -23.64
CA LEU A 16 10.90 -65.97 -23.93
C LEU A 16 9.92 -64.90 -23.41
N MET A 17 9.29 -64.16 -24.31
CA MET A 17 8.25 -63.18 -23.95
C MET A 17 6.90 -63.89 -23.76
N THR A 18 6.44 -64.00 -22.52
CA THR A 18 5.03 -64.24 -22.23
C THR A 18 4.31 -62.89 -22.17
N SER A 19 3.39 -62.67 -23.10
CA SER A 19 2.64 -61.42 -23.25
C SER A 19 1.62 -61.26 -22.11
N HIS A 20 1.94 -60.41 -21.13
CA HIS A 20 0.94 -59.80 -20.25
C HIS A 20 0.73 -58.36 -20.70
N PRO A 21 -0.51 -57.91 -20.95
CA PRO A 21 -0.76 -56.52 -21.31
C PRO A 21 -0.46 -55.63 -20.11
N VAL A 22 0.60 -54.84 -20.19
CA VAL A 22 0.87 -53.74 -19.25
C VAL A 22 -0.05 -52.59 -19.64
N VAL A 23 -1.07 -52.32 -18.81
CA VAL A 23 -1.88 -51.11 -18.92
C VAL A 23 -1.04 -49.96 -18.35
N ILE A 24 -0.39 -49.20 -19.23
CA ILE A 24 0.27 -47.95 -18.85
C ILE A 24 -0.82 -46.88 -18.79
N SER A 25 -1.30 -46.57 -17.58
CA SER A 25 -2.09 -45.37 -17.37
C SER A 25 -1.17 -44.16 -17.56
N ALA A 26 -1.38 -43.39 -18.63
CA ALA A 26 -0.72 -42.11 -18.79
C ALA A 26 -1.29 -41.15 -17.72
N GLU A 27 -0.59 -40.99 -16.60
CA GLU A 27 -0.82 -39.84 -15.73
C GLU A 27 -0.50 -38.60 -16.55
N THR A 28 -1.54 -37.84 -16.88
CA THR A 28 -1.36 -36.50 -17.42
C THR A 28 -0.71 -35.71 -16.28
N ILE A 29 0.60 -35.42 -16.41
CA ILE A 29 1.26 -34.46 -15.53
C ILE A 29 0.63 -33.11 -15.85
N VAL A 30 -0.47 -32.79 -15.16
CA VAL A 30 -1.01 -31.44 -15.12
C VAL A 30 0.04 -30.64 -14.37
N SER A 31 0.94 -29.97 -15.09
CA SER A 31 1.84 -29.00 -14.49
C SER A 31 0.96 -27.99 -13.76
N THR A 32 1.04 -27.96 -12.43
CA THR A 32 0.36 -26.90 -11.68
C THR A 32 0.87 -25.56 -12.21
N PRO A 33 -0.02 -24.62 -12.58
CA PRO A 33 0.42 -23.34 -13.09
C PRO A 33 1.34 -22.67 -12.07
N SER A 34 2.56 -22.34 -12.48
CA SER A 34 3.56 -21.75 -11.59
C SER A 34 3.04 -20.43 -11.01
N VAL A 35 3.07 -20.33 -9.68
CA VAL A 35 2.78 -19.07 -8.98
C VAL A 35 4.01 -18.17 -9.09
N ASP A 36 4.01 -17.24 -10.02
CA ASP A 36 5.17 -16.41 -10.35
C ASP A 36 5.14 -15.03 -9.68
N TYR A 37 6.32 -14.57 -9.23
CA TYR A 37 6.45 -13.22 -8.65
C TYR A 37 6.27 -12.14 -9.71
N GLY A 38 5.60 -11.05 -9.32
CA GLY A 38 5.26 -9.92 -10.18
C GLY A 38 4.07 -10.19 -11.11
N LYS A 39 3.50 -11.41 -11.08
CA LYS A 39 2.29 -11.73 -11.83
C LYS A 39 1.12 -10.92 -11.28
N ASN A 40 0.36 -10.31 -12.18
CA ASN A 40 -0.86 -9.59 -11.84
C ASN A 40 -2.06 -10.48 -12.08
N ILE A 41 -2.84 -10.72 -11.03
CA ILE A 41 -4.01 -11.60 -11.06
C ILE A 41 -5.27 -10.82 -10.69
N ILE A 42 -6.41 -11.20 -11.25
CA ILE A 42 -7.72 -10.66 -10.85
C ILE A 42 -8.52 -11.72 -10.08
N VAL A 43 -9.05 -11.32 -8.93
CA VAL A 43 -9.92 -12.14 -8.07
C VAL A 43 -11.11 -11.27 -7.66
N ASN A 44 -12.33 -11.66 -8.01
CA ASN A 44 -13.57 -10.94 -7.69
C ASN A 44 -13.52 -9.44 -8.01
N GLY A 45 -12.95 -9.08 -9.16
CA GLY A 45 -12.82 -7.68 -9.61
C GLY A 45 -11.66 -6.90 -8.98
N THR A 46 -10.92 -7.47 -8.03
CA THR A 46 -9.74 -6.82 -7.43
C THR A 46 -8.46 -7.34 -8.08
N VAL A 47 -7.58 -6.43 -8.50
CA VAL A 47 -6.26 -6.77 -9.02
C VAL A 47 -5.26 -6.90 -7.89
N TYR A 48 -4.54 -8.02 -7.89
CA TYR A 48 -3.44 -8.31 -6.99
C TYR A 48 -2.15 -8.50 -7.77
N THR A 49 -1.02 -8.17 -7.15
CA THR A 49 0.29 -8.64 -7.61
C THR A 49 0.88 -9.62 -6.61
N ILE A 50 1.61 -10.62 -7.10
CA ILE A 50 2.23 -11.67 -6.27
C ILE A 50 3.66 -11.25 -5.92
N LEU A 51 3.93 -11.06 -4.63
CA LEU A 51 5.21 -10.56 -4.13
C LEU A 51 5.79 -11.49 -3.07
N LYS A 52 7.01 -11.16 -2.63
CA LYS A 52 7.72 -11.87 -1.57
C LYS A 52 7.69 -11.06 -0.29
N GLU A 53 7.05 -11.57 0.76
CA GLU A 53 7.09 -10.99 2.10
C GLU A 53 7.54 -12.06 3.10
N ASN A 54 8.56 -11.75 3.91
CA ASN A 54 9.14 -12.68 4.89
C ASN A 54 9.50 -14.07 4.31
N GLY A 55 9.99 -14.08 3.06
CA GLY A 55 10.36 -15.31 2.36
C GLY A 55 9.20 -16.09 1.74
N LYS A 56 7.95 -15.66 1.92
CA LYS A 56 6.74 -16.32 1.42
C LYS A 56 6.09 -15.54 0.29
N LYS A 57 5.35 -16.25 -0.58
CA LYS A 57 4.49 -15.65 -1.59
C LYS A 57 3.25 -15.05 -0.92
N VAL A 58 2.97 -13.81 -1.26
CA VAL A 58 1.82 -13.04 -0.76
C VAL A 58 1.20 -12.32 -1.94
N LYS A 59 -0.13 -12.32 -2.04
CA LYS A 59 -0.84 -11.48 -3.01
C LYS A 59 -1.21 -10.16 -2.36
N ARG A 60 -0.95 -9.04 -3.02
CA ARG A 60 -1.28 -7.71 -2.50
C ARG A 60 -2.20 -6.95 -3.45
N PRO A 61 -3.33 -6.41 -2.96
CA PRO A 61 -4.26 -5.64 -3.78
C PRO A 61 -3.74 -4.22 -4.01
N TYR A 62 -4.03 -3.63 -5.17
CA TYR A 62 -3.85 -2.20 -5.39
C TYR A 62 -5.03 -1.41 -4.83
N THR A 63 -4.80 -0.17 -4.37
CA THR A 63 -5.87 0.67 -3.82
C THR A 63 -6.83 1.22 -4.86
N SER A 64 -6.38 1.35 -6.12
CA SER A 64 -7.16 1.85 -7.25
C SER A 64 -6.49 1.48 -8.57
N GLU A 65 -7.19 1.71 -9.68
CA GLU A 65 -6.63 1.61 -11.03
C GLU A 65 -5.39 2.51 -11.21
N GLY A 66 -5.47 3.79 -10.83
CA GLY A 66 -4.30 4.66 -10.95
C GLY A 66 -3.14 4.23 -10.04
N ALA A 67 -3.42 3.64 -8.87
CA ALA A 67 -2.36 3.03 -8.07
C ALA A 67 -1.68 1.87 -8.82
N PHE A 68 -2.45 1.00 -9.48
CA PHE A 68 -1.90 -0.08 -10.31
C PHE A 68 -1.02 0.45 -11.44
N LEU A 69 -1.52 1.44 -12.20
CA LEU A 69 -0.84 2.01 -13.36
C LEU A 69 0.35 2.91 -13.00
N SER A 70 0.38 3.47 -11.78
CA SER A 70 1.53 4.29 -11.30
C SER A 70 2.85 3.52 -11.24
N TYR A 71 2.78 2.19 -11.22
CA TYR A 71 3.93 1.31 -11.34
C TYR A 71 4.10 0.88 -12.79
N SER A 72 4.52 1.77 -13.70
CA SER A 72 4.49 1.62 -15.17
C SER A 72 4.97 0.29 -15.80
N PHE A 73 5.61 -0.60 -15.03
CA PHE A 73 5.79 -2.02 -15.40
C PHE A 73 4.48 -2.84 -15.38
N ASN A 74 3.41 -2.30 -14.84
CA ASN A 74 2.06 -2.84 -14.80
C ASN A 74 1.25 -2.39 -16.00
N LYS A 75 0.49 -3.32 -16.57
CA LYS A 75 -0.40 -3.09 -17.71
C LYS A 75 -1.63 -3.96 -17.57
N TRP A 76 -2.80 -3.47 -17.98
CA TRP A 76 -4.04 -4.25 -17.99
C TRP A 76 -3.94 -5.52 -18.82
N SER A 77 -3.17 -5.49 -19.92
CA SER A 77 -2.86 -6.66 -20.74
C SER A 77 -2.14 -7.79 -20.01
N ASN A 78 -1.51 -7.48 -18.86
CA ASN A 78 -0.75 -8.43 -18.07
C ASN A 78 -1.55 -8.96 -16.88
N VAL A 79 -2.81 -8.55 -16.72
CA VAL A 79 -3.71 -9.04 -15.68
C VAL A 79 -4.41 -10.30 -16.18
N VAL A 80 -4.29 -11.38 -15.43
CA VAL A 80 -4.91 -12.68 -15.78
C VAL A 80 -5.82 -13.18 -14.67
N SER A 81 -6.76 -14.06 -14.98
CA SER A 81 -7.56 -14.73 -13.95
C SER A 81 -6.67 -15.54 -13.02
N ALA A 82 -6.91 -15.44 -11.71
CA ALA A 82 -6.15 -16.20 -10.73
C ALA A 82 -6.41 -17.71 -10.82
N SER A 83 -5.38 -18.52 -10.60
CA SER A 83 -5.54 -19.96 -10.36
C SER A 83 -6.12 -20.23 -8.96
N PHE A 84 -6.51 -21.48 -8.69
CA PHE A 84 -6.94 -21.90 -7.35
C PHE A 84 -5.83 -21.70 -6.30
N GLU A 85 -4.59 -22.03 -6.64
CA GLU A 85 -3.43 -21.84 -5.73
C GLU A 85 -3.19 -20.35 -5.43
N GLU A 86 -3.27 -19.50 -6.46
CA GLU A 86 -3.07 -18.05 -6.35
C GLU A 86 -4.17 -17.39 -5.53
N THR A 87 -5.42 -17.86 -5.71
CA THR A 87 -6.56 -17.39 -4.94
C THR A 87 -6.38 -17.68 -3.44
N ASN A 88 -5.70 -18.78 -3.08
CA ASN A 88 -5.46 -19.17 -1.70
C ASN A 88 -4.16 -18.60 -1.09
N LEU A 89 -3.40 -17.78 -1.81
CA LEU A 89 -2.24 -17.10 -1.24
C LEU A 89 -2.65 -16.18 -0.08
N PRO A 90 -1.79 -16.03 0.96
CA PRO A 90 -1.96 -15.02 1.98
C PRO A 90 -2.12 -13.64 1.33
N THR A 91 -3.07 -12.85 1.84
CA THR A 91 -3.32 -11.48 1.36
C THR A 91 -2.53 -10.50 2.21
N GLY A 92 -1.67 -9.71 1.57
CA GLY A 92 -0.90 -8.65 2.23
C GLY A 92 -1.64 -7.31 2.16
N SER A 93 -0.97 -6.28 2.68
CA SER A 93 -1.50 -4.91 2.68
C SER A 93 -1.77 -4.37 1.28
N PHE A 94 -2.64 -3.37 1.21
CA PHE A 94 -2.82 -2.61 -0.01
C PHE A 94 -1.50 -2.01 -0.51
N ILE A 95 -1.37 -1.92 -1.83
CA ILE A 95 -0.30 -1.21 -2.51
C ILE A 95 -0.82 0.19 -2.85
N PRO A 96 -0.27 1.26 -2.24
CA PRO A 96 -0.64 2.63 -2.59
C PRO A 96 -0.09 3.00 -3.97
N PRO A 97 -0.45 4.17 -4.51
CA PRO A 97 0.27 4.71 -5.66
C PRO A 97 1.79 4.78 -5.40
N ARG A 98 2.58 4.63 -6.46
CA ARG A 98 4.04 4.67 -6.40
C ARG A 98 4.52 6.06 -5.99
N ASP A 99 5.45 6.12 -5.05
CA ASP A 99 6.14 7.37 -4.71
C ASP A 99 6.80 7.97 -5.97
N GLY A 100 6.80 9.30 -6.09
CA GLY A 100 7.20 10.05 -7.27
C GLY A 100 6.07 10.33 -8.26
N THR A 101 4.92 9.69 -8.11
CA THR A 101 3.79 9.87 -9.03
C THR A 101 2.99 11.12 -8.67
N ILE A 102 2.58 11.88 -9.69
CA ILE A 102 1.53 12.89 -9.54
C ILE A 102 0.18 12.19 -9.59
N MET A 103 -0.53 12.19 -8.46
CA MET A 103 -1.79 11.48 -8.30
C MET A 103 -2.92 12.46 -7.97
N CYS A 104 -3.91 12.52 -8.84
CA CYS A 104 -5.13 13.30 -8.69
C CYS A 104 -6.21 12.46 -8.01
N SER A 105 -6.82 13.00 -6.94
CA SER A 105 -7.84 12.29 -6.19
C SER A 105 -9.06 12.01 -7.06
N ASP A 106 -9.52 10.76 -7.10
CA ASP A 106 -10.80 10.36 -7.68
C ASP A 106 -11.96 10.37 -6.64
N ARG A 107 -11.69 10.75 -5.38
CA ARG A 107 -12.64 10.70 -4.26
C ARG A 107 -12.94 12.07 -3.68
N TRP A 108 -14.14 12.24 -3.14
CA TRP A 108 -14.49 13.35 -2.27
C TRP A 108 -13.74 13.28 -0.93
N PRO A 109 -13.42 14.41 -0.28
CA PRO A 109 -13.78 15.78 -0.65
C PRO A 109 -12.79 16.47 -1.60
N ASP A 110 -11.65 15.86 -1.88
CA ASP A 110 -10.53 16.47 -2.62
C ASP A 110 -10.49 16.10 -4.11
N GLN A 111 -11.62 15.64 -4.67
CA GLN A 111 -11.72 15.13 -6.05
C GLN A 111 -11.14 16.14 -7.05
N GLY A 112 -10.24 15.68 -7.92
CA GLY A 112 -9.54 16.50 -8.91
C GLY A 112 -8.30 17.20 -8.38
N THR A 113 -8.08 17.26 -7.07
CA THR A 113 -6.84 17.82 -6.50
C THR A 113 -5.68 16.84 -6.72
N CYS A 114 -4.57 17.32 -7.26
CA CYS A 114 -3.39 16.52 -7.56
C CYS A 114 -2.29 16.70 -6.50
N TYR A 115 -1.67 15.59 -6.14
CA TYR A 115 -0.66 15.48 -5.10
C TYR A 115 0.58 14.80 -5.64
N LEU A 116 1.76 15.18 -5.16
CA LEU A 116 2.93 14.33 -5.27
C LEU A 116 2.83 13.23 -4.21
N VAL A 117 2.86 11.97 -4.62
CA VAL A 117 2.98 10.85 -3.70
C VAL A 117 4.46 10.70 -3.32
N THR A 118 4.77 10.73 -2.03
CA THR A 118 6.15 10.71 -1.53
C THR A 118 6.19 10.15 -0.13
N ASP A 119 7.14 9.25 0.16
CA ASP A 119 7.28 8.61 1.47
C ASP A 119 5.96 7.99 1.95
N SER A 120 5.22 7.33 1.04
CA SER A 120 3.89 6.78 1.33
C SER A 120 2.86 7.81 1.86
N LYS A 121 3.06 9.10 1.55
CA LYS A 121 2.19 10.23 1.89
C LYS A 121 1.79 11.00 0.64
N LYS A 122 0.86 11.94 0.78
CA LYS A 122 0.47 12.89 -0.27
C LYS A 122 0.91 14.31 0.07
N ALA A 123 1.65 14.95 -0.82
CA ALA A 123 2.07 16.33 -0.73
C ALA A 123 1.26 17.19 -1.70
N GLY A 124 0.47 18.12 -1.19
CA GLY A 124 -0.27 19.07 -2.03
C GLY A 124 0.63 20.20 -2.51
N PHE A 125 0.32 20.74 -3.69
CA PHE A 125 0.92 21.97 -4.20
C PHE A 125 0.06 23.16 -3.77
N THR A 126 0.64 24.23 -3.23
CA THR A 126 -0.18 25.37 -2.76
C THR A 126 -0.69 26.26 -3.88
N ASN A 127 -0.07 26.18 -5.06
CA ASN A 127 -0.49 26.88 -6.27
C ASN A 127 0.13 26.24 -7.52
N GLU A 128 -0.38 26.62 -8.69
CA GLU A 128 0.07 26.12 -10.00
C GLU A 128 1.54 26.48 -10.29
N ASN A 129 2.02 27.64 -9.81
CA ASN A 129 3.41 28.01 -9.95
C ASN A 129 4.33 27.04 -9.18
N ALA A 130 3.96 26.61 -7.97
CA ALA A 130 4.72 25.60 -7.21
C ALA A 130 4.85 24.29 -7.97
N PHE A 131 3.80 23.90 -8.71
CA PHE A 131 3.78 22.71 -9.55
C PHE A 131 4.73 22.84 -10.75
N TYR A 132 4.54 23.85 -11.62
CA TYR A 132 5.36 23.95 -12.84
C TYR A 132 6.78 24.41 -12.59
N SER A 133 7.02 25.33 -11.65
CA SER A 133 8.39 25.74 -11.31
C SER A 133 9.19 24.58 -10.69
N GLY A 134 8.49 23.61 -10.09
CA GLY A 134 9.07 22.36 -9.61
C GLY A 134 9.49 21.40 -10.73
N GLY A 135 9.04 21.63 -11.97
CA GLY A 135 9.25 20.74 -13.12
C GLY A 135 8.21 19.63 -13.24
N TYR A 136 7.13 19.68 -12.44
CA TYR A 136 6.04 18.71 -12.51
C TYR A 136 5.13 19.01 -13.71
N SER A 137 4.44 17.98 -14.23
CA SER A 137 3.53 18.10 -15.36
C SER A 137 2.31 17.21 -15.19
N TYR A 138 1.15 17.71 -15.62
CA TYR A 138 -0.10 16.92 -15.66
C TYR A 138 -0.09 15.84 -16.74
N GLN A 139 0.85 15.87 -17.69
CA GLN A 139 1.00 14.84 -18.73
C GLN A 139 1.18 13.42 -18.17
N TRP A 140 1.77 13.32 -16.96
CA TRP A 140 2.03 12.05 -16.27
C TRP A 140 1.18 11.90 -15.01
N ALA A 141 0.20 12.78 -14.82
CA ALA A 141 -0.72 12.66 -13.69
C ALA A 141 -1.69 11.50 -13.91
N LEU A 142 -1.94 10.75 -12.85
CA LEU A 142 -2.91 9.66 -12.83
C LEU A 142 -4.03 9.97 -11.85
N TYR A 143 -5.23 9.44 -12.11
CA TYR A 143 -6.34 9.53 -11.17
C TYR A 143 -6.44 8.28 -10.31
N GLY A 144 -6.72 8.44 -9.02
CA GLY A 144 -7.10 7.33 -8.15
C GLY A 144 -7.15 7.68 -6.67
N ASP A 145 -7.34 6.67 -5.84
CA ASP A 145 -7.63 6.86 -4.42
C ASP A 145 -6.37 7.27 -3.66
N VAL A 146 -6.41 8.47 -3.07
CA VAL A 146 -5.41 9.05 -2.18
C VAL A 146 -6.00 9.44 -0.82
N SER A 147 -7.25 9.06 -0.54
CA SER A 147 -7.99 9.47 0.65
C SER A 147 -7.43 8.88 1.95
N PHE A 148 -6.75 7.73 1.82
CA PHE A 148 -6.10 7.01 2.93
C PHE A 148 -4.65 7.45 3.18
N LEU A 149 -4.03 8.19 2.26
CA LEU A 149 -2.66 8.68 2.41
C LEU A 149 -2.62 9.81 3.44
N GLN A 150 -1.66 9.72 4.36
CA GLN A 150 -1.37 10.83 5.27
C GLN A 150 -0.85 12.03 4.48
N SER A 151 -1.16 13.25 4.94
CA SER A 151 -0.63 14.46 4.34
C SER A 151 0.83 14.66 4.73
N ALA A 152 1.68 14.93 3.74
CA ALA A 152 2.99 15.52 3.94
C ALA A 152 2.87 17.06 3.99
N THR A 153 3.97 17.76 4.27
CA THR A 153 4.03 19.22 4.11
C THR A 153 3.66 19.62 2.69
N HIS A 154 3.03 20.77 2.48
CA HIS A 154 2.77 21.24 1.13
C HIS A 154 4.07 21.61 0.40
N ILE A 155 4.01 21.62 -0.93
CA ILE A 155 5.05 22.14 -1.83
C ILE A 155 4.63 23.56 -2.16
N GLU A 156 5.42 24.52 -1.70
CA GLU A 156 5.14 25.95 -1.80
C GLU A 156 5.77 26.58 -3.04
N ASN A 157 6.91 26.06 -3.50
CA ASN A 157 7.61 26.55 -4.69
C ASN A 157 8.58 25.52 -5.29
N GLY A 158 8.99 25.74 -6.55
CA GLY A 158 9.90 24.85 -7.28
C GLY A 158 11.38 24.88 -6.87
N SER A 159 11.77 25.81 -5.99
CA SER A 159 13.14 25.88 -5.45
C SER A 159 13.33 24.98 -4.23
N GLU A 160 12.25 24.38 -3.71
CA GLU A 160 12.33 23.38 -2.66
C GLU A 160 13.14 22.15 -3.08
N MET A 161 13.68 21.47 -2.08
CA MET A 161 14.31 20.17 -2.27
C MET A 161 13.25 19.17 -2.76
N ARG A 162 13.61 18.39 -3.77
CA ARG A 162 12.69 17.44 -4.40
C ARG A 162 12.43 16.29 -3.45
N ARG A 163 11.35 15.53 -3.66
CA ARG A 163 10.88 14.57 -2.67
C ARG A 163 11.08 13.12 -3.09
N ALA A 164 11.11 12.24 -2.10
CA ALA A 164 11.34 10.81 -2.30
C ALA A 164 10.38 10.20 -3.32
N GLY A 165 10.90 9.25 -4.10
CA GLY A 165 10.24 8.65 -5.25
C GLY A 165 10.38 9.43 -6.54
N SER A 166 10.68 10.74 -6.50
CA SER A 166 10.95 11.50 -7.74
C SER A 166 12.32 11.11 -8.31
N ILE A 167 12.46 11.19 -9.63
CA ILE A 167 13.76 11.08 -10.30
C ILE A 167 14.30 12.46 -10.67
N LEU A 168 15.61 12.63 -10.52
CA LEU A 168 16.35 13.86 -10.79
C LEU A 168 17.28 13.64 -11.98
N SER A 169 17.42 14.65 -12.84
CA SER A 169 18.48 14.73 -13.84
C SER A 169 19.51 15.77 -13.44
N TRP A 170 20.78 15.36 -13.39
CA TRP A 170 21.91 16.24 -13.11
C TRP A 170 23.13 15.82 -13.92
N ASN A 171 23.69 16.74 -14.72
CA ASN A 171 24.85 16.49 -15.58
C ASN A 171 24.68 15.24 -16.47
N ASN A 172 23.49 15.06 -17.04
CA ASN A 172 23.07 13.91 -17.85
C ASN A 172 23.08 12.56 -17.10
N VAL A 173 23.14 12.57 -15.77
CA VAL A 173 22.97 11.40 -14.92
C VAL A 173 21.61 11.46 -14.25
N ILE A 174 20.88 10.33 -14.26
CA ILE A 174 19.58 10.22 -13.58
C ILE A 174 19.80 9.64 -12.19
N TYR A 175 19.16 10.24 -11.19
CA TYR A 175 19.15 9.79 -9.81
C TYR A 175 17.72 9.52 -9.35
N LEU A 176 17.52 8.47 -8.56
CA LEU A 176 16.31 8.30 -7.77
C LEU A 176 16.50 8.98 -6.41
N ILE A 177 15.54 9.80 -5.99
CA ILE A 177 15.47 10.29 -4.61
C ILE A 177 14.82 9.21 -3.73
N THR A 178 15.53 8.80 -2.70
CA THR A 178 15.01 7.90 -1.65
C THR A 178 15.03 8.61 -0.30
N ASN A 179 14.37 8.03 0.70
CA ASN A 179 14.46 8.51 2.08
C ASN A 179 15.88 8.46 2.67
N ALA A 180 16.78 7.66 2.10
CA ALA A 180 18.17 7.54 2.50
C ALA A 180 19.12 8.48 1.73
N GLY A 181 18.61 9.27 0.77
CA GLY A 181 19.39 10.08 -0.15
C GLY A 181 19.20 9.68 -1.62
N ILE A 182 20.08 10.15 -2.50
CA ILE A 182 19.98 9.90 -3.94
C ILE A 182 20.76 8.64 -4.34
N LYS A 183 20.14 7.81 -5.20
CA LYS A 183 20.80 6.68 -5.84
C LYS A 183 20.94 6.91 -7.33
N GLU A 184 22.13 6.72 -7.87
CA GLU A 184 22.38 6.81 -9.31
C GLU A 184 21.65 5.70 -10.06
N ILE A 185 21.08 6.01 -11.22
CA ILE A 185 20.43 5.06 -12.13
C ILE A 185 21.34 4.87 -13.34
N PRO A 186 22.07 3.74 -13.44
CA PRO A 186 23.15 3.59 -14.43
C PRO A 186 22.71 3.64 -15.89
N ASN A 187 21.50 3.18 -16.16
CA ASN A 187 20.98 3.05 -17.53
C ASN A 187 19.45 2.97 -17.55
N THR A 188 18.90 3.10 -18.75
CA THR A 188 17.46 3.08 -19.01
C THR A 188 16.82 1.72 -18.67
N GLU A 189 17.53 0.60 -18.83
CA GLU A 189 16.98 -0.72 -18.48
C GLU A 189 16.66 -0.82 -16.98
N ILE A 190 17.55 -0.31 -16.13
CA ILE A 190 17.32 -0.25 -14.68
C ILE A 190 16.17 0.72 -14.39
N LEU A 191 16.18 1.91 -14.99
CA LEU A 191 15.14 2.92 -14.83
C LEU A 191 13.73 2.37 -15.13
N GLU A 192 13.56 1.79 -16.32
CA GLU A 192 12.29 1.25 -16.81
C GLU A 192 11.87 0.00 -16.03
N SER A 193 12.83 -0.81 -15.54
CA SER A 193 12.51 -1.95 -14.68
C SER A 193 11.78 -1.50 -13.41
N TRP A 194 12.06 -0.31 -12.89
CA TRP A 194 11.39 0.31 -11.74
C TRP A 194 10.15 1.14 -12.12
N GLY A 195 9.77 1.16 -13.40
CA GLY A 195 8.60 1.86 -13.91
C GLY A 195 8.79 3.37 -14.08
N TYR A 196 10.02 3.88 -14.01
CA TYR A 196 10.33 5.29 -14.29
C TYR A 196 10.64 5.49 -15.76
N TRP A 197 10.42 6.71 -16.24
CA TRP A 197 10.76 7.13 -17.60
C TRP A 197 11.70 8.34 -17.58
N PRO A 198 12.69 8.44 -18.49
CA PRO A 198 13.63 9.56 -18.49
C PRO A 198 12.95 10.95 -18.56
N GLN A 199 11.80 11.02 -19.21
CA GLN A 199 11.02 12.25 -19.39
C GLN A 199 10.36 12.74 -18.09
N GLU A 200 10.23 11.87 -17.08
CA GLU A 200 9.73 12.24 -15.74
C GLU A 200 10.82 12.88 -14.88
N ALA A 201 12.08 12.93 -15.34
CA ALA A 201 13.20 13.43 -14.57
C ALA A 201 13.10 14.94 -14.34
N LEU A 202 13.04 15.32 -13.07
CA LEU A 202 13.08 16.71 -12.64
C LEU A 202 14.50 17.24 -12.80
N ILE A 203 14.67 18.43 -13.36
CA ILE A 203 15.98 19.08 -13.43
C ILE A 203 16.40 19.48 -12.02
N ALA A 204 17.60 19.05 -11.59
CA ALA A 204 18.11 19.35 -10.26
C ALA A 204 18.24 20.86 -10.01
N ASN A 205 17.90 21.30 -8.80
CA ASN A 205 18.04 22.69 -8.37
C ASN A 205 19.10 22.84 -7.25
N SER A 206 19.31 24.08 -6.82
CA SER A 206 20.25 24.41 -5.75
C SER A 206 19.78 24.01 -4.35
N SER A 207 18.71 23.23 -4.18
CA SER A 207 18.35 22.60 -2.91
C SER A 207 18.72 21.11 -2.91
N ASP A 208 18.79 20.49 -4.09
CA ASP A 208 19.04 19.05 -4.25
C ASP A 208 20.49 18.63 -3.94
N TRP A 209 21.45 19.56 -3.95
CA TRP A 209 22.86 19.28 -3.58
C TRP A 209 23.04 18.79 -2.13
N LYS A 210 22.01 18.92 -1.30
CA LYS A 210 22.01 18.48 0.10
C LYS A 210 21.74 16.98 0.26
N PHE A 211 21.33 16.28 -0.81
CA PHE A 211 21.11 14.84 -0.72
C PHE A 211 22.43 14.09 -0.47
N ALA A 212 22.41 13.21 0.52
CA ALA A 212 23.47 12.23 0.67
C ALA A 212 23.48 11.27 -0.52
N LYS A 213 24.67 10.88 -0.99
CA LYS A 213 24.81 9.83 -2.00
C LYS A 213 24.59 8.47 -1.35
N ALA A 214 23.50 7.80 -1.73
CA ALA A 214 23.07 6.51 -1.16
C ALA A 214 23.52 5.29 -1.98
N GLY A 215 24.25 5.50 -3.07
CA GLY A 215 24.81 4.44 -3.93
C GLY A 215 24.17 4.39 -5.31
N THR A 216 24.07 3.19 -5.87
CA THR A 216 23.61 2.95 -7.25
C THR A 216 22.44 1.97 -7.26
N MET A 217 21.50 2.19 -8.16
CA MET A 217 20.34 1.34 -8.39
C MET A 217 20.71 0.05 -9.12
N THR A 218 20.05 -1.04 -8.75
CA THR A 218 20.11 -2.31 -9.47
C THR A 218 18.79 -2.56 -10.20
N LYS A 219 18.79 -3.45 -11.19
CA LYS A 219 17.56 -3.87 -11.88
C LYS A 219 16.55 -4.43 -10.86
N ARG A 220 15.28 -4.07 -11.04
CA ARG A 220 14.16 -4.53 -10.20
C ARG A 220 14.04 -6.05 -10.24
N ASN A 221 13.85 -6.68 -9.09
CA ASN A 221 13.30 -8.04 -9.04
C ASN A 221 11.78 -8.02 -9.12
N SER A 222 11.16 -8.99 -9.81
CA SER A 222 9.70 -8.97 -10.03
C SER A 222 8.86 -9.04 -8.75
N TYR A 223 9.44 -9.49 -7.63
CA TYR A 223 8.80 -9.49 -6.30
C TYR A 223 8.92 -8.17 -5.52
N GLU A 224 9.59 -7.16 -6.08
CA GLU A 224 9.75 -5.83 -5.47
C GLU A 224 8.75 -4.84 -6.11
N ILE A 225 8.27 -3.89 -5.31
CA ILE A 225 7.45 -2.77 -5.78
C ILE A 225 8.14 -1.43 -5.59
N ARG A 226 9.15 -1.37 -4.72
CA ARG A 226 9.89 -0.14 -4.42
C ARG A 226 11.40 -0.39 -4.34
N PRO A 227 12.22 0.56 -4.81
CA PRO A 227 13.68 0.45 -4.97
C PRO A 227 14.50 0.56 -3.68
N ASP A 228 13.85 0.89 -2.57
CA ASP A 228 14.44 1.14 -1.26
C ASP A 228 14.30 -0.04 -0.28
N LEU A 229 13.98 -1.24 -0.77
CA LEU A 229 13.89 -2.45 0.06
C LEU A 229 15.28 -3.03 0.42
N GLY A 230 16.09 -2.19 1.07
CA GLY A 230 17.07 -2.62 2.05
C GLY A 230 16.51 -2.42 3.45
N LYS A 231 15.80 -3.43 3.97
CA LYS A 231 15.44 -3.68 5.40
C LYS A 231 14.26 -2.90 6.03
N THR A 232 13.16 -3.66 6.16
CA THR A 232 12.36 -3.86 7.40
C THR A 232 11.45 -2.77 7.98
N LYS A 233 11.44 -1.50 7.52
CA LYS A 233 10.53 -0.50 8.14
C LYS A 233 9.12 -0.42 7.51
N GLU A 234 8.98 -0.49 6.19
CA GLU A 234 7.65 -0.42 5.56
C GLU A 234 6.80 -1.70 5.71
N ILE A 235 7.42 -2.87 5.87
CA ILE A 235 6.71 -4.14 6.09
C ILE A 235 6.06 -4.19 7.48
N GLN A 236 6.55 -3.39 8.44
CA GLN A 236 5.89 -3.20 9.73
C GLN A 236 4.95 -2.00 9.72
N ASP A 237 5.31 -0.85 9.13
CA ASP A 237 4.52 0.39 9.31
C ASP A 237 3.18 0.46 8.54
N LEU A 238 3.03 -0.29 7.43
CA LEU A 238 1.76 -0.41 6.69
C LEU A 238 0.94 -1.66 7.08
N ASN A 239 1.54 -2.69 7.67
CA ASN A 239 0.81 -3.81 8.29
C ASN A 239 0.45 -3.52 9.75
N GLU A 240 1.07 -2.53 10.39
CA GLU A 240 0.71 -2.06 11.71
C GLU A 240 -0.64 -1.35 11.63
N LEU A 241 -1.67 -2.08 12.06
CA LEU A 241 -2.94 -1.48 12.37
C LEU A 241 -2.68 -0.34 13.37
N LYS A 242 -3.12 0.87 13.03
CA LYS A 242 -2.98 2.04 13.88
C LYS A 242 -4.12 3.02 13.67
N ILE A 243 -4.47 3.74 14.72
CA ILE A 243 -5.48 4.81 14.69
C ILE A 243 -4.78 6.11 14.27
N VAL A 244 -5.14 6.63 13.10
CA VAL A 244 -4.50 7.82 12.51
C VAL A 244 -5.19 9.13 12.90
N THR A 245 -6.39 9.08 13.50
CA THR A 245 -7.02 10.25 14.14
C THR A 245 -6.04 10.86 15.15
N SER A 246 -5.57 12.08 14.91
CA SER A 246 -4.53 12.72 15.73
C SER A 246 -5.12 13.37 16.99
N SER A 247 -6.29 13.98 16.89
CA SER A 247 -6.99 14.66 17.98
C SER A 247 -8.51 14.68 17.73
N LEU A 248 -9.26 14.96 18.79
CA LEU A 248 -10.69 15.25 18.70
C LEU A 248 -10.90 16.78 18.76
N PRO A 249 -11.71 17.37 17.86
CA PRO A 249 -12.11 18.77 17.97
C PRO A 249 -12.73 19.11 19.32
N THR A 250 -12.67 20.38 19.72
CA THR A 250 -13.33 20.85 20.94
C THR A 250 -14.85 20.76 20.77
N ALA A 251 -15.54 20.22 21.78
CA ALA A 251 -17.00 20.20 21.86
C ALA A 251 -17.52 21.40 22.66
N ILE A 252 -18.71 21.87 22.31
CA ILE A 252 -19.43 22.93 23.01
C ILE A 252 -20.58 22.29 23.80
N ALA A 253 -20.71 22.67 25.06
CA ALA A 253 -21.80 22.22 25.93
C ALA A 253 -23.17 22.50 25.29
N GLY A 254 -24.03 21.48 25.26
CA GLY A 254 -25.38 21.57 24.69
C GLY A 254 -25.46 21.51 23.16
N GLN A 255 -24.33 21.37 22.45
CA GLN A 255 -24.31 21.16 21.00
C GLN A 255 -24.07 19.68 20.65
N PRO A 256 -24.71 19.15 19.60
CA PRO A 256 -24.40 17.82 19.10
C PRO A 256 -22.95 17.77 18.62
N TYR A 257 -22.24 16.68 18.96
CA TYR A 257 -20.85 16.46 18.56
C TYR A 257 -20.76 15.18 17.73
N SER A 258 -20.00 15.24 16.64
CA SER A 258 -19.78 14.14 15.72
C SER A 258 -18.39 14.23 15.12
N GLN A 259 -17.60 13.17 15.24
CA GLN A 259 -16.25 13.09 14.68
C GLN A 259 -15.99 11.72 14.06
N SER A 260 -15.61 11.68 12.80
CA SER A 260 -15.16 10.45 12.14
C SER A 260 -13.78 10.03 12.65
N LEU A 261 -13.64 8.75 13.02
CA LEU A 261 -12.36 8.13 13.34
C LEU A 261 -11.78 7.45 12.09
N LYS A 262 -10.45 7.40 12.00
CA LYS A 262 -9.73 6.78 10.89
C LYS A 262 -8.62 5.87 11.41
N ALA A 263 -8.48 4.70 10.78
CA ALA A 263 -7.36 3.79 10.99
C ALA A 263 -6.62 3.53 9.66
N SER A 264 -5.37 3.09 9.78
CA SER A 264 -4.55 2.64 8.66
C SER A 264 -3.89 1.30 8.98
N GLY A 265 -3.50 0.56 7.95
CA GLY A 265 -2.83 -0.73 8.07
C GLY A 265 -3.72 -1.87 8.53
N GLY A 266 -3.16 -3.06 8.77
CA GLY A 266 -3.98 -4.25 9.04
C GLY A 266 -4.90 -4.65 7.88
N THR A 267 -5.80 -5.61 8.12
CA THR A 267 -6.70 -6.15 7.09
C THR A 267 -8.13 -5.65 7.29
N LYS A 268 -8.66 -4.89 6.32
CA LYS A 268 -10.08 -4.47 6.33
C LYS A 268 -11.02 -5.69 6.22
N PRO A 269 -12.26 -5.63 6.73
CA PRO A 269 -12.90 -4.49 7.41
C PRO A 269 -12.38 -4.25 8.84
N TYR A 270 -12.54 -3.02 9.32
CA TYR A 270 -12.21 -2.63 10.69
C TYR A 270 -13.46 -2.66 11.58
N ARG A 271 -13.30 -3.15 12.81
CA ARG A 271 -14.28 -3.05 13.88
C ARG A 271 -13.76 -2.12 14.96
N TRP A 272 -14.56 -1.15 15.37
CA TRP A 272 -14.19 -0.18 16.39
C TRP A 272 -14.93 -0.45 17.70
N SER A 273 -14.25 -0.21 18.81
CA SER A 273 -14.81 -0.24 20.16
C SER A 273 -14.10 0.78 21.05
N THR A 274 -14.61 1.01 22.25
CA THR A 274 -13.96 1.81 23.29
C THR A 274 -13.67 0.92 24.50
N GLU A 275 -12.55 1.14 25.19
CA GLU A 275 -12.24 0.44 26.45
C GLU A 275 -12.84 1.16 27.67
N ASP A 276 -13.23 2.43 27.52
CA ASP A 276 -13.85 3.20 28.59
C ASP A 276 -15.31 2.80 28.77
N THR A 277 -15.60 2.20 29.92
CA THR A 277 -16.94 1.80 30.37
C THR A 277 -17.57 2.80 31.35
N ASN A 278 -16.77 3.76 31.83
CA ASN A 278 -17.20 4.83 32.71
C ASN A 278 -17.62 6.04 31.88
N TYR A 279 -18.83 5.97 31.32
CA TYR A 279 -19.54 7.15 30.88
C TYR A 279 -19.74 8.05 32.10
N PRO A 280 -19.39 9.35 32.06
CA PRO A 280 -19.70 10.24 33.17
C PRO A 280 -21.21 10.15 33.40
N SER A 281 -21.64 9.58 34.53
CA SER A 281 -23.03 9.26 34.77
C SER A 281 -23.89 10.52 34.65
N GLY A 282 -24.83 10.50 33.70
CA GLY A 282 -25.71 11.65 33.39
C GLY A 282 -25.17 12.63 32.34
N CYS A 283 -23.93 12.47 31.88
CA CYS A 283 -23.34 13.21 30.77
C CYS A 283 -23.44 12.32 29.52
N CYS A 284 -23.95 12.86 28.41
CA CYS A 284 -23.92 12.33 27.04
C CYS A 284 -23.51 10.85 26.87
N VAL A 285 -24.37 10.02 26.25
CA VAL A 285 -23.90 8.71 25.73
C VAL A 285 -22.89 9.03 24.62
N LEU A 286 -21.61 9.06 24.99
CA LEU A 286 -20.48 9.25 24.10
C LEU A 286 -20.17 7.90 23.45
N GLY A 287 -20.82 7.62 22.34
CA GLY A 287 -20.80 6.32 21.70
C GLY A 287 -20.04 6.31 20.39
N LEU A 288 -19.70 5.09 19.94
CA LEU A 288 -19.44 4.85 18.53
C LEU A 288 -20.78 4.52 17.87
N SER A 289 -21.13 5.29 16.84
CA SER A 289 -22.25 4.98 15.95
C SER A 289 -21.75 4.33 14.66
N GLY A 290 -22.54 3.41 14.12
CA GLY A 290 -22.14 2.53 13.00
C GLY A 290 -21.75 1.10 13.43
N GLN A 291 -21.86 0.77 14.72
CA GLN A 291 -21.71 -0.59 15.23
C GLN A 291 -23.07 -1.34 15.16
N SER A 292 -23.62 -1.53 13.96
CA SER A 292 -24.75 -2.43 13.78
C SER A 292 -24.23 -3.81 13.38
N GLY A 293 -24.26 -4.76 14.32
CA GLY A 293 -23.98 -6.16 13.99
C GLY A 293 -23.67 -7.06 15.18
N GLY A 294 -24.46 -6.99 16.26
CA GLY A 294 -24.66 -8.17 17.08
C GLY A 294 -25.61 -9.11 16.34
N SER A 295 -25.20 -10.36 16.15
CA SER A 295 -25.92 -11.51 15.56
C SER A 295 -25.71 -11.77 14.05
N SER A 296 -25.33 -13.04 13.80
CA SER A 296 -25.31 -13.89 12.60
C SER A 296 -25.37 -13.24 11.21
N ASP A 297 -24.37 -13.63 10.40
CA ASP A 297 -24.39 -13.74 8.94
C ASP A 297 -24.68 -12.47 8.11
N TYR A 298 -23.74 -12.25 7.17
CA TYR A 298 -23.94 -11.54 5.90
C TYR A 298 -23.63 -10.02 5.84
N TYR A 299 -22.58 -9.72 5.06
CA TYR A 299 -22.28 -8.49 4.29
C TYR A 299 -22.56 -7.10 4.90
N GLY A 300 -21.47 -6.45 5.36
CA GLY A 300 -21.06 -5.12 4.93
C GLY A 300 -21.80 -3.89 5.48
N MET A 301 -21.18 -3.19 6.44
CA MET A 301 -21.24 -1.73 6.53
C MET A 301 -19.86 -1.14 6.86
N TYR A 302 -19.60 0.03 6.26
CA TYR A 302 -18.28 0.57 5.91
C TYR A 302 -17.81 1.69 6.85
N GLU A 303 -16.49 1.92 6.87
CA GLU A 303 -15.90 3.17 7.36
C GLU A 303 -16.45 4.39 6.59
N PRO A 304 -16.57 5.56 7.23
CA PRO A 304 -16.02 5.91 8.55
C PRO A 304 -16.93 5.60 9.74
N VAL A 305 -16.36 5.11 10.85
CA VAL A 305 -17.05 5.06 12.16
C VAL A 305 -17.09 6.45 12.77
N VAL A 306 -18.23 6.81 13.34
CA VAL A 306 -18.47 8.15 13.90
C VAL A 306 -18.55 8.07 15.42
N PHE A 307 -17.67 8.79 16.11
CA PHE A 307 -17.74 9.05 17.53
C PHE A 307 -18.70 10.22 17.78
N ASN A 308 -19.79 9.98 18.51
CA ASN A 308 -20.85 10.96 18.70
C ASN A 308 -21.27 11.15 20.16
N THR A 309 -21.88 12.30 20.45
CA THR A 309 -22.70 12.49 21.66
C THR A 309 -24.16 12.29 21.32
N GLN A 310 -24.87 11.37 21.99
CA GLN A 310 -26.32 11.55 22.12
C GLN A 310 -26.55 12.61 23.18
N THR A 311 -27.02 13.78 22.78
CA THR A 311 -27.61 14.75 23.72
C THR A 311 -28.91 15.27 23.15
N SER A 312 -30.00 15.06 23.88
CA SER A 312 -31.12 16.00 23.87
C SER A 312 -30.62 17.29 24.51
N GLY A 313 -31.11 18.45 24.04
CA GLY A 313 -30.63 19.78 24.43
C GLY A 313 -30.82 20.20 25.91
N PHE A 314 -31.04 19.25 26.83
CA PHE A 314 -31.27 19.47 28.26
C PHE A 314 -30.11 19.05 29.17
N VAL A 315 -29.01 18.55 28.60
CA VAL A 315 -27.85 18.09 29.37
C VAL A 315 -26.65 18.93 28.92
N LEU A 316 -25.88 19.50 29.85
CA LEU A 316 -24.46 19.91 29.75
C LEU A 316 -24.08 21.27 30.41
N SER A 317 -24.80 21.81 31.40
CA SER A 317 -24.31 23.00 32.11
C SER A 317 -23.08 22.76 33.02
N ASN A 318 -22.80 21.49 33.40
CA ASN A 318 -21.83 21.14 34.46
C ASN A 318 -20.69 20.19 34.02
N HIS A 319 -20.45 20.00 32.72
CA HIS A 319 -19.47 19.02 32.21
C HIS A 319 -18.36 19.65 31.36
N ILE A 320 -17.95 20.86 31.72
CA ILE A 320 -16.77 21.53 31.15
C ILE A 320 -15.52 20.83 31.66
N GLY A 321 -14.61 20.46 30.77
CA GLY A 321 -13.41 19.74 31.15
C GLY A 321 -12.74 19.00 30.00
N THR A 322 -11.67 18.27 30.32
CA THR A 322 -10.96 17.41 29.38
C THR A 322 -11.22 15.95 29.74
N TYR A 323 -11.77 15.20 28.79
CA TYR A 323 -12.08 13.78 28.93
C TYR A 323 -11.17 12.96 28.03
N TYR A 324 -10.77 11.77 28.47
CA TYR A 324 -9.89 10.87 27.72
C TYR A 324 -10.66 9.64 27.27
N TRP A 325 -10.45 9.25 26.01
CA TRP A 325 -11.12 8.11 25.37
C TRP A 325 -10.10 7.21 24.69
N THR A 326 -10.03 5.95 25.11
CA THR A 326 -9.22 4.90 24.51
C THR A 326 -10.05 4.14 23.46
N PHE A 327 -9.78 4.49 22.21
CA PHE A 327 -10.37 3.81 21.06
C PHE A 327 -9.56 2.57 20.73
N VAL A 328 -10.27 1.49 20.40
CA VAL A 328 -9.70 0.24 19.90
C VAL A 328 -10.22 0.00 18.49
N VAL A 329 -9.31 -0.26 17.55
CA VAL A 329 -9.65 -0.76 16.23
C VAL A 329 -9.15 -2.20 16.12
N THR A 330 -10.01 -3.09 15.62
CA THR A 330 -9.73 -4.51 15.37
C THR A 330 -9.87 -4.80 13.89
N ASP A 331 -8.87 -5.40 13.26
CA ASP A 331 -8.91 -5.78 11.85
C ASP A 331 -9.61 -7.15 11.63
N ALA A 332 -9.81 -7.53 10.36
CA ALA A 332 -10.47 -8.77 9.96
C ALA A 332 -9.76 -10.04 10.47
N ASN A 333 -8.45 -9.95 10.71
CA ASN A 333 -7.63 -11.05 11.22
C ASN A 333 -7.54 -11.03 12.77
N GLY A 334 -8.25 -10.12 13.43
CA GLY A 334 -8.26 -10.00 14.89
C GLY A 334 -7.09 -9.19 15.48
N LYS A 335 -6.24 -8.57 14.66
CA LYS A 335 -5.20 -7.65 15.15
C LYS A 335 -5.84 -6.41 15.74
N GLN A 336 -5.32 -5.90 16.85
CA GLN A 336 -5.85 -4.71 17.53
C GLN A 336 -4.84 -3.57 17.58
N ALA A 337 -5.34 -2.33 17.54
CA ALA A 337 -4.58 -1.13 17.82
C ALA A 337 -5.39 -0.20 18.73
N ARG A 338 -4.67 0.52 19.60
CA ARG A 338 -5.27 1.38 20.63
C ARG A 338 -4.74 2.79 20.51
N LYS A 339 -5.60 3.77 20.79
CA LYS A 339 -5.18 5.17 20.92
C LYS A 339 -6.09 5.93 21.85
N THR A 340 -5.49 6.57 22.84
CA THR A 340 -6.17 7.49 23.73
C THR A 340 -6.19 8.89 23.12
N LEU A 341 -7.37 9.46 22.94
CA LEU A 341 -7.57 10.84 22.48
C LEU A 341 -8.30 11.63 23.56
N ASN A 342 -7.99 12.92 23.68
CA ASN A 342 -8.69 13.81 24.59
C ASN A 342 -9.78 14.60 23.86
N LEU A 343 -10.96 14.69 24.47
CA LEU A 343 -12.04 15.60 24.08
C LEU A 343 -12.10 16.75 25.09
N LYS A 344 -11.92 17.97 24.61
CA LYS A 344 -12.12 19.18 25.42
C LYS A 344 -13.56 19.66 25.25
N ILE A 345 -14.29 19.84 26.36
CA ILE A 345 -15.63 20.40 26.40
C ILE A 345 -15.56 21.80 27.02
N ILE A 346 -16.09 22.79 26.30
CA ILE A 346 -16.20 24.19 26.76
C ILE A 346 -17.67 24.62 26.80
N GLN A 347 -17.94 25.75 27.45
CA GLN A 347 -19.28 26.34 27.51
C GLN A 347 -19.72 26.90 26.16
#